data_AF-A0AA41SVJ3-F1
#
_entry.id   AF-A0AA41SVJ3-F1
#
_cell.length_a   1.000
_cell.length_b   1.000
_cell.length_c   1.000
_cell.angle_alpha   90.00
_cell.angle_beta   90.00
_cell.angle_gamma   90.00
#
_symmetry.space_group_name_H-M   'P 1'
#
loop_
_entity.id
_entity.type
_entity.pdbx_description
1 polymer ?
#
loop_
_entity_poly.entity_id
_entity_poly.type
_entity_poly.pdbx_seq_one_letter_code
_entity_poly.pdbx_strand_id
1 'polypeptide(L)' 'MESVKEDRPITIKDDKGNLNCCIADVVSLFITVTDKLRLEIRAMDEIQPHLWELMETMHCMSHLSPDFEGHQSVDGQRP' A
#
# COMPACT_ATOMS: atom_id res chain seq x y z
N MET A 1 -9.94 21.88 30.41
CA MET A 1 -9.11 20.68 30.58
C MET A 1 -10.08 19.52 30.63
N GLU A 2 -10.42 18.98 29.46
CA GLU A 2 -11.50 17.99 29.33
C GLU A 2 -10.85 16.65 29.01
N SER A 3 -10.86 15.76 30.00
CA SER A 3 -10.28 14.43 29.95
C SER A 3 -11.11 13.54 29.03
N VAL A 4 -10.51 13.06 27.95
CA VAL A 4 -11.05 11.97 27.13
C VAL A 4 -11.01 10.69 27.96
N LYS A 5 -12.20 10.12 28.21
CA LYS A 5 -12.38 8.83 28.87
C LYS A 5 -11.89 7.72 27.95
N GLU A 6 -10.80 7.08 28.36
CA GLU A 6 -10.31 5.80 27.87
C GLU A 6 -11.37 4.72 28.16
N ASP A 7 -12.14 4.30 27.15
CA ASP A 7 -12.98 3.10 27.23
C ASP A 7 -12.31 1.98 26.43
N ARG A 8 -11.67 1.11 27.21
CA ARG A 8 -11.37 -0.33 27.04
C ARG A 8 -10.86 -0.85 25.69
N PRO A 9 -9.86 -1.77 25.73
CA PRO A 9 -9.30 -2.37 24.54
C PRO A 9 -10.34 -3.32 23.91
N ILE A 10 -10.84 -2.93 22.75
CA ILE A 10 -11.48 -3.87 21.83
C ILE A 10 -10.45 -4.92 21.44
N THR A 11 -10.51 -6.10 22.08
CA THR A 11 -9.87 -7.32 21.54
C THR A 11 -10.64 -7.73 20.29
N ILE A 12 -10.34 -7.05 19.18
CA ILE A 12 -10.60 -7.58 17.85
C ILE A 12 -9.63 -8.76 17.70
N LYS A 13 -10.11 -9.91 17.23
CA LYS A 13 -9.24 -10.96 16.69
C LYS A 13 -8.56 -10.34 15.46
N ASP A 14 -7.40 -9.76 15.67
CA ASP A 14 -6.88 -8.66 14.87
C ASP A 14 -6.07 -9.18 13.67
N ASP A 15 -6.76 -9.61 12.61
CA ASP A 15 -6.19 -9.57 11.24
C ASP A 15 -6.05 -8.10 10.76
N LYS A 16 -6.58 -7.14 11.54
CA LYS A 16 -6.55 -5.71 11.27
C LYS A 16 -5.16 -5.10 11.40
N GLY A 17 -4.28 -5.67 12.23
CA GLY A 17 -2.88 -5.28 12.36
C GLY A 17 -2.10 -5.56 11.08
N ASN A 18 -2.33 -6.72 10.46
CA ASN A 18 -1.77 -7.05 9.15
C ASN A 18 -2.30 -6.10 8.08
N LEU A 19 -3.61 -5.83 8.06
CA LEU A 19 -4.20 -4.89 7.10
C LEU A 19 -3.65 -3.47 7.26
N ASN A 20 -3.56 -2.94 8.47
CA ASN A 20 -3.05 -1.60 8.72
C ASN A 20 -1.56 -1.47 8.33
N CYS A 21 -0.75 -2.50 8.61
CA CYS A 21 0.63 -2.56 8.13
C CYS A 21 0.68 -2.59 6.59
N CYS A 22 -0.10 -3.45 5.94
CA CYS A 22 -0.14 -3.51 4.47
C CYS A 22 -0.61 -2.19 3.83
N ILE A 23 -1.57 -1.49 4.44
CA ILE A 23 -2.01 -0.16 3.98
C ILE A 23 -0.85 0.84 4.09
N ALA A 24 -0.14 0.84 5.22
CA ALA A 24 0.99 1.73 5.43
C ALA A 24 2.13 1.46 4.43
N ASP A 25 2.45 0.18 4.18
CA ASP A 25 3.44 -0.23 3.18
C ASP A 25 3.03 0.19 1.78
N VAL A 26 1.79 -0.07 1.35
CA VAL A 26 1.32 0.36 0.01
C VAL A 26 1.39 1.86 -0.15
N VAL A 27 0.95 2.65 0.84
CA VAL A 27 1.03 4.12 0.77
C VAL A 27 2.49 4.58 0.70
N SER A 28 3.38 4.00 1.50
CA SER A 28 4.82 4.29 1.51
C SER A 28 5.46 4.01 0.15
N LEU A 29 5.18 2.84 -0.42
CA LEU A 29 5.69 2.41 -1.72
C LEU A 29 5.16 3.30 -2.85
N PHE A 30 3.88 3.67 -2.80
CA PHE A 30 3.28 4.56 -3.80
C PHE A 30 3.91 5.97 -3.78
N ILE A 31 4.12 6.51 -2.58
CA ILE A 31 4.83 7.80 -2.40
C ILE A 31 6.26 7.67 -2.93
N THR A 32 6.96 6.58 -2.62
CA THR A 32 8.36 6.35 -3.05
C THR A 32 8.48 6.28 -4.57
N VAL A 33 7.63 5.51 -5.24
CA VAL A 33 7.60 5.41 -6.71
C VAL A 33 7.26 6.79 -7.32
N THR A 34 6.27 7.47 -6.76
CA THR A 34 5.87 8.82 -7.23
C THR A 34 7.01 9.82 -7.07
N ASP A 35 7.71 9.81 -5.93
CA ASP A 35 8.82 10.71 -5.65
C ASP A 35 10.01 10.45 -6.59
N LYS A 36 10.37 9.17 -6.81
CA LYS A 36 11.39 8.78 -7.79
C LYS A 36 11.07 9.28 -9.19
N LEU A 37 9.83 9.12 -9.65
CA LEU A 37 9.40 9.64 -10.95
C LEU A 37 9.45 11.18 -11.03
N ARG A 38 9.12 11.87 -9.92
CA ARG A 38 9.21 13.34 -9.83
C ARG A 38 10.64 13.86 -9.79
N LEU A 39 11.58 13.08 -9.26
CA LEU A 39 13.03 13.32 -9.28
C LEU A 39 13.68 12.96 -10.64
N GLU A 40 12.87 12.61 -11.65
CA GLU A 40 13.32 12.20 -12.98
C GLU A 40 14.16 10.91 -12.98
N ILE A 41 14.05 10.09 -11.94
CA ILE A 41 14.66 8.76 -11.89
C ILE A 41 13.83 7.84 -12.79
N ARG A 42 14.37 7.50 -13.96
CA ARG A 42 13.72 6.66 -14.98
C ARG A 42 14.46 5.34 -15.24
N ALA A 43 15.50 5.06 -14.45
CA ALA A 43 16.23 3.81 -14.55
C ALA A 43 15.30 2.64 -14.16
N MET A 44 15.16 1.66 -15.05
CA MET A 44 14.25 0.53 -14.83
C MET A 44 14.65 -0.27 -13.57
N ASP A 45 15.93 -0.47 -13.34
CA ASP A 45 16.47 -1.16 -12.14
C ASP A 45 16.12 -0.44 -10.83
N GLU A 46 15.91 0.88 -10.88
CA GLU A 46 15.57 1.68 -9.69
C GLU A 46 14.07 1.81 -9.43
N ILE A 47 13.22 1.52 -10.42
CA ILE A 47 11.75 1.67 -10.33
C ILE A 47 11.05 0.32 -10.24
N GLN A 48 11.51 -0.66 -11.03
CA GLN A 48 10.91 -1.99 -11.12
C GLN A 48 10.82 -2.76 -9.79
N PRO A 49 11.83 -2.76 -8.89
CA PRO A 49 11.69 -3.47 -7.61
C PRO A 49 10.59 -2.86 -6.72
N HIS A 50 10.43 -1.54 -6.71
CA HIS A 50 9.40 -0.87 -5.90
C HIS A 50 7.99 -1.10 -6.46
N LEU A 51 7.83 -1.12 -7.78
CA LEU A 51 6.55 -1.47 -8.41
C LEU A 51 6.15 -2.92 -8.14
N TRP A 52 7.14 -3.83 -8.17
CA TRP A 52 6.90 -5.23 -7.88
C TRP A 52 6.50 -5.45 -6.42
N GLU A 53 7.22 -4.83 -5.48
CA GLU A 53 6.90 -4.85 -4.05
C GLU A 53 5.52 -4.24 -3.76
N LEU A 54 5.16 -3.16 -4.46
CA LEU A 54 3.83 -2.55 -4.39
C LEU A 54 2.75 -3.55 -4.85
N MET A 55 2.95 -4.21 -5.98
CA MET A 55 2.00 -5.20 -6.52
C MET A 55 1.82 -6.38 -5.57
N GLU A 56 2.90 -6.94 -5.01
CA GLU A 56 2.80 -8.03 -4.04
C GLU A 56 2.07 -7.62 -2.76
N THR A 57 2.38 -6.43 -2.24
CA THR A 57 1.72 -5.92 -1.03
C THR A 57 0.22 -5.71 -1.27
N MET A 58 -0.16 -5.27 -2.47
CA MET A 58 -1.56 -5.14 -2.88
C MET A 58 -2.25 -6.50 -3.03
N HIS A 59 -1.58 -7.51 -3.59
CA HIS A 59 -2.11 -8.87 -3.69
C HIS A 59 -2.29 -9.55 -2.32
N CYS A 60 -1.45 -9.23 -1.34
CA CYS A 60 -1.58 -9.72 0.03
C CYS A 60 -2.77 -9.09 0.77
N MET A 61 -3.29 -7.95 0.33
CA MET A 61 -4.51 -7.36 0.90
C MET A 61 -5.76 -8.10 0.40
N SER A 62 -6.14 -9.17 1.11
CA SER A 62 -7.31 -10.01 0.81
C SER A 62 -8.65 -9.25 0.82
N HIS A 63 -8.66 -8.03 1.36
CA HIS A 63 -9.81 -7.13 1.39
C HIS A 63 -9.94 -6.24 0.15
N LEU A 64 -8.91 -6.14 -0.69
CA LEU A 64 -9.03 -5.42 -1.96
C LEU A 64 -9.83 -6.26 -2.95
N SER A 65 -10.77 -5.62 -3.64
CA SER A 65 -11.48 -6.28 -4.72
C SER A 65 -10.50 -6.67 -5.82
N PRO A 66 -10.64 -7.87 -6.42
CA PRO A 66 -9.74 -8.31 -7.49
C PRO A 66 -9.76 -7.37 -8.71
N ASP A 67 -10.87 -6.65 -8.90
CA ASP A 67 -11.09 -5.67 -9.97
C ASP A 67 -10.62 -4.24 -9.59
N PHE A 68 -9.84 -4.08 -8.52
CA PHE A 68 -9.37 -2.76 -8.10
C PHE A 68 -8.55 -2.10 -9.22
N GLU A 69 -8.98 -0.91 -9.66
CA GLU A 69 -8.36 -0.14 -10.76
C GLU A 69 -6.86 0.08 -10.57
N GLY A 70 -6.40 0.21 -9.31
CA GLY A 70 -4.98 0.34 -9.00
C GLY A 70 -4.13 -0.87 -9.41
N HIS A 71 -4.68 -2.09 -9.41
CA HIS A 71 -3.97 -3.26 -9.94
C HIS A 71 -3.70 -3.12 -11.44
N GLN A 72 -4.69 -2.68 -12.21
CA GLN A 72 -4.56 -2.51 -13.67
C GLN A 72 -3.55 -1.41 -14.02
N SER A 73 -3.48 -0.35 -13.20
CA SER A 73 -2.52 0.74 -13.38
C SER A 73 -1.07 0.32 -13.09
N VAL A 74 -0.84 -0.55 -12.11
CA VAL A 74 0.50 -1.04 -11.72
C VAL A 74 0.96 -2.21 -12.60
N ASP A 75 0.05 -3.09 -13.00
CA ASP A 75 0.30 -4.19 -13.95
C ASP A 75 0.73 -3.67 -15.33
N GLY A 76 0.43 -2.40 -15.61
CA GLY A 76 0.83 -1.75 -16.85
C GLY A 76 0.10 -2.42 -18.00
N GLN A 77 -1.20 -2.13 -18.09
CA GLN A 77 -2.06 -2.60 -19.17
C GLN A 77 -1.45 -2.22 -20.53
N ARG A 78 -0.64 -3.12 -21.07
CA ARG A 78 -0.14 -3.07 -22.43
C ARG A 78 -1.31 -3.53 -23.31
N PRO A 79 -1.73 -2.75 -24.32
CA PRO A 79 -2.67 -3.23 -25.32
C PRO A 79 -2.11 -4.45 -26.08
#